data_AF-A0A4P6U3Y4-F1
#
_entry.id   AF-A0A4P6U3Y4-F1
#
_cell.length_a   1.000
_cell.length_b   1.000
_cell.length_c   1.000
_cell.angle_alpha   90.00
_cell.angle_beta   90.00
_cell.angle_gamma   90.00
#
_symmetry.space_group_name_H-M   'P 1'
#
loop_
_entity.id
_entity.type
_entity.pdbx_description
1 polymer ?
#
loop_
_entity_poly.entity_id
_entity_poly.type
_entity_poly.pdbx_seq_one_letter_code
_entity_poly.pdbx_strand_id
1 'polypeptide(L)' 'MAEIPDSLIALERSAEVERAKLAGLTGSEYDAQRRRWRTAYDAVCAAIADRSAETGEDRGALERSVQEAVRHSHEDPAVE' A
#
# COMPACT_ATOMS: atom_id res chain seq x y z
N MET A 1 -8.04 5.40 -17.96
CA MET A 1 -7.63 4.67 -16.75
C MET A 1 -8.11 5.49 -15.58
N ALA A 2 -8.77 4.90 -14.60
CA ALA A 2 -9.14 5.66 -13.40
C ALA A 2 -7.86 6.18 -12.75
N GLU A 3 -7.80 7.47 -12.48
CA GLU A 3 -6.68 8.07 -11.78
C GLU A 3 -6.67 7.51 -10.35
N ILE A 4 -5.57 6.87 -9.97
CA ILE A 4 -5.42 6.36 -8.61
C ILE A 4 -5.13 7.56 -7.71
N PRO A 5 -5.89 7.77 -6.63
CA PRO A 5 -5.61 8.82 -5.67
C PRO A 5 -4.19 8.70 -5.12
N ASP A 6 -3.41 9.79 -5.17
CA ASP A 6 -2.08 9.85 -4.54
C ASP A 6 -2.12 9.49 -3.05
N SER A 7 -3.24 9.74 -2.38
CA SER A 7 -3.48 9.33 -0.99
C SER A 7 -3.46 7.81 -0.80
N LEU A 8 -4.00 7.03 -1.74
CA LEU A 8 -3.93 5.57 -1.71
C LEU A 8 -2.51 5.07 -1.97
N ILE A 9 -1.80 5.70 -2.91
CA ILE A 9 -0.40 5.38 -3.22
C ILE A 9 0.49 5.67 -2.00
N ALA A 10 0.30 6.80 -1.32
CA ALA A 10 1.05 7.16 -0.12
C ALA A 10 0.78 6.20 1.07
N LEU A 11 -0.47 5.75 1.24
CA LEU A 11 -0.86 4.77 2.25
C LEU A 11 -0.19 3.41 1.97
N GLU A 12 -0.28 2.90 0.74
CA GLU A 12 0.34 1.63 0.37
C GLU A 12 1.86 1.69 0.48
N ARG A 13 2.48 2.81 0.08
CA ARG A 13 3.92 3.03 0.26
C ARG A 13 4.33 3.00 1.73
N SER A 14 3.51 3.60 2.60
CA SER A 14 3.76 3.58 4.04
C SER A 14 3.67 2.17 4.61
N ALA A 15 2.70 1.37 4.15
CA ALA A 15 2.59 -0.04 4.51
C ALA A 15 3.82 -0.84 4.03
N GLU A 16 4.27 -0.63 2.79
CA GLU A 16 5.45 -1.30 2.26
C GLU A 16 6.75 -0.91 2.99
N VAL A 17 6.88 0.33 3.47
CA VAL A 17 8.00 0.75 4.35
C VAL A 17 7.98 -0.03 5.67
N GLU A 18 6.81 -0.16 6.31
CA GLU A 18 6.68 -0.95 7.55
C GLU A 18 6.91 -2.45 7.30
N ARG A 19 6.55 -2.96 6.12
CA ARG A 19 6.85 -4.33 5.68
C ARG A 19 8.34 -4.53 5.48
N ALA A 20 9.03 -3.59 4.83
CA ALA A 20 10.46 -3.66 4.59
C ALA A 20 11.26 -3.70 5.89
N LYS A 21 10.80 -2.99 6.93
CA LYS A 21 11.38 -3.03 8.29
C LYS A 21 11.29 -4.41 8.95
N LEU A 22 10.44 -5.32 8.47
CA LEU A 22 10.40 -6.71 8.98
C LEU A 22 11.64 -7.51 8.58
N ALA A 23 12.33 -7.12 7.50
CA ALA A 23 13.52 -7.81 7.03
C ALA A 23 14.61 -7.75 8.10
N GLY A 24 15.14 -8.92 8.48
CA GLY A 24 16.18 -9.03 9.51
C GLY A 24 15.69 -9.00 10.95
N LEU A 25 14.40 -8.73 11.21
CA LEU A 25 13.83 -8.85 12.55
C LEU A 25 13.45 -10.29 12.88
N THR A 26 13.55 -10.66 14.16
CA THR A 26 13.11 -11.96 14.67
C THR A 26 12.41 -11.82 16.03
N GLY A 27 11.65 -12.85 16.42
CA GLY A 27 10.99 -12.90 17.73
C GLY A 27 10.05 -11.73 18.00
N SER A 28 10.10 -11.18 19.22
CA SER A 28 9.18 -10.14 19.67
C SER A 28 9.28 -8.82 18.90
N GLU A 29 10.46 -8.50 18.35
CA GLU A 29 10.66 -7.30 17.53
C GLU A 29 9.97 -7.46 16.16
N TYR A 30 10.08 -8.65 15.55
CA TYR A 30 9.33 -8.99 14.35
C TYR A 30 7.82 -8.90 14.60
N ASP A 31 7.32 -9.45 15.71
CA ASP A 31 5.89 -9.39 16.03
C ASP A 31 5.38 -7.97 16.26
N ALA A 32 6.17 -7.13 16.94
CA ALA A 32 5.82 -5.73 17.15
C ALA A 32 5.78 -4.96 15.83
N GLN A 33 6.79 -5.13 14.97
CA GLN A 33 6.84 -4.51 13.66
C GLN A 33 5.73 -5.04 12.74
N ARG A 34 5.39 -6.33 12.85
CA ARG A 34 4.32 -6.95 12.07
C ARG A 34 2.94 -6.42 12.44
N ARG A 35 2.71 -6.08 13.71
CA ARG A 35 1.48 -5.39 14.14
C ARG A 35 1.38 -4.00 13.53
N ARG A 36 2.49 -3.24 13.49
CA ARG A 36 2.53 -1.91 12.86
C ARG A 36 2.24 -1.99 11.35
N TRP A 37 2.90 -2.92 10.66
CA TRP A 37 2.63 -3.19 9.25
C TRP A 37 1.16 -3.54 9.01
N ARG A 38 0.58 -4.44 9.84
CA ARG A 38 -0.85 -4.79 9.73
C ARG A 38 -1.76 -3.59 9.89
N THR A 39 -1.53 -2.75 10.90
CA THR A 39 -2.33 -1.53 11.08
C THR A 39 -2.22 -0.59 9.88
N ALA A 40 -1.03 -0.44 9.30
CA ALA A 40 -0.84 0.35 8.09
C ALA A 40 -1.60 -0.26 6.89
N TYR A 41 -1.49 -1.58 6.68
CA TYR A 41 -2.16 -2.28 5.58
C TYR A 41 -3.69 -2.30 5.73
N ASP A 42 -4.20 -2.40 6.96
CA ASP A 42 -5.64 -2.31 7.24
C ASP A 42 -6.19 -0.93 6.83
N ALA A 43 -5.42 0.14 7.02
CA ALA A 43 -5.79 1.48 6.56
C ALA A 43 -5.82 1.58 5.03
N VAL A 44 -4.90 0.92 4.32
CA VAL A 44 -4.94 0.82 2.84
C VAL A 44 -6.21 0.10 2.41
N CYS A 45 -6.49 -1.07 3.00
CA CYS A 45 -7.67 -1.87 2.68
C CYS A 45 -8.97 -1.10 2.92
N ALA A 46 -9.06 -0.33 4.02
CA ALA A 46 -10.20 0.51 4.31
C ALA A 46 -10.39 1.59 3.23
N ALA A 47 -9.32 2.32 2.91
CA ALA A 47 -9.38 3.39 1.92
C ALA A 47 -9.71 2.89 0.50
N ILE A 48 -9.21 1.71 0.11
CA ILE A 48 -9.59 1.04 -1.15
C ILE A 48 -11.08 0.65 -1.12
N ALA A 49 -11.57 0.12 0.01
CA ALA A 49 -12.98 -0.26 0.14
C ALA A 49 -13.91 0.96 0.07
N ASP A 50 -13.56 2.07 0.73
CA ASP A 50 -14.28 3.34 0.63
C ASP A 50 -14.30 3.83 -0.82
N ARG A 51 -13.14 3.86 -1.48
CA ARG A 51 -13.04 4.31 -2.88
C ARG A 51 -13.86 3.43 -3.82
N SER A 52 -13.79 2.11 -3.67
CA SER A 52 -14.59 1.14 -4.43
C SER A 52 -16.09 1.36 -4.23
N ALA A 53 -16.52 1.67 -3.00
CA ALA A 53 -17.91 1.99 -2.72
C ALA A 53 -18.36 3.32 -3.36
N GLU A 54 -17.48 4.32 -3.40
CA GLU A 54 -17.75 5.64 -3.99
C GLU A 54 -17.80 5.61 -5.53
N THR A 55 -16.88 4.88 -6.18
CA THR A 55 -16.76 4.83 -7.64
C THR A 55 -17.50 3.66 -8.28
N GLY A 56 -17.89 2.66 -7.49
CA GLY A 56 -18.40 1.39 -7.98
C GLY A 56 -17.33 0.52 -8.67
N GLU A 57 -16.05 0.86 -8.52
CA GLU A 57 -14.95 0.07 -9.07
C GLU A 57 -14.74 -1.23 -8.31
N ASP A 58 -14.21 -2.25 -9.00
CA ASP A 58 -13.84 -3.51 -8.35
C ASP A 58 -12.68 -3.28 -7.36
N ARG A 59 -12.91 -3.61 -6.09
CA ARG A 59 -11.92 -3.48 -5.02
C ARG A 59 -10.59 -4.19 -5.35
N GLY A 60 -10.66 -5.38 -5.94
CA GLY A 60 -9.47 -6.19 -6.25
C GLY A 60 -8.68 -5.66 -7.44
N ALA A 61 -9.34 -5.02 -8.40
CA ALA A 61 -8.70 -4.27 -9.46
C ALA A 61 -8.02 -3.02 -8.91
N LEU A 62 -8.71 -2.26 -8.05
CA LEU A 62 -8.16 -1.05 -7.43
C LEU A 62 -6.94 -1.35 -6.56
N GLU A 63 -6.97 -2.41 -5.75
CA GLU A 63 -5.83 -2.85 -4.94
C GLU A 63 -4.60 -3.21 -5.81
N ARG A 64 -4.81 -3.96 -6.90
CA ARG A 64 -3.73 -4.27 -7.84
C ARG A 64 -3.15 -3.02 -8.48
N SER A 65 -4.01 -2.11 -8.94
CA SER A 65 -3.55 -0.86 -9.55
C SER A 65 -2.75 -0.01 -8.56
N VAL A 66 -3.17 0.07 -7.28
CA VAL A 66 -2.41 0.77 -6.24
C VAL A 66 -1.04 0.12 -6.00
N GLN A 67 -0.98 -1.22 -5.93
CA GLN A 67 0.29 -1.96 -5.77
C GLN A 67 1.22 -1.77 -6.98
N GLU A 68 0.68 -1.81 -8.19
CA GLU A 68 1.43 -1.52 -9.43
C GLU A 68 1.96 -0.10 -9.42
N ALA A 69 1.14 0.89 -9.04
CA ALA A 69 1.55 2.28 -8.96
C ALA A 69 2.66 2.52 -7.93
N VAL A 70 2.62 1.87 -6.76
CA VAL A 70 3.73 1.96 -5.78
C VAL A 70 5.02 1.34 -6.32
N ARG A 71 4.93 0.21 -7.03
CA ARG A 71 6.09 -0.43 -7.65
C ARG A 71 6.70 0.45 -8.75
N HIS A 72 5.87 1.01 -9.62
CA HIS A 72 6.33 1.91 -10.70
C HIS A 72 6.79 3.28 -10.19
N SER A 73 6.21 3.81 -9.10
CA SER A 73 6.69 5.04 -8.45
C SER A 73 8.06 4.88 -7.78
N HIS A 74 8.50 3.64 -7.56
CA HIS A 74 9.86 3.33 -7.10
C HIS A 74 10.85 3.18 -8.27
N GLU A 75 10.38 3.03 -9.50
CA GLU A 75 11.20 2.84 -10.70
C GLU A 75 11.49 4.15 -11.44
N ASP A 76 10.76 5.24 -11.16
CA ASP A 76 11.02 6.54 -11.77
C ASP A 76 11.67 7.54 -10.80
N PRO A 77 13.00 7.64 -10.87
CA PRO A 77 13.61 8.92 -11.13
C PRO A 77 14.53 8.77 -12.36
N ALA A 78 14.03 9.16 -13.53
CA ALA A 78 14.73 9.42 -14.80
C ALA A 78 14.33 8.47 -15.94
N VAL A 79 13.27 8.86 -16.63
CA VAL A 79 13.28 8.84 -18.10
C VAL A 79 13.99 10.10 -18.61
N GLU A 80 15.28 9.98 -18.95
CA GLU A 80 15.89 10.74 -20.04
C GLU A 80 16.86 9.84 -20.82
#